data_AF-A0A3D4YQM0-F1
#
_entry.id   AF-A0A3D4YQM0-F1
#
_cell.length_a   1.000
_cell.length_b   1.000
_cell.length_c   1.000
_cell.angle_alpha   90.00
_cell.angle_beta   90.00
_cell.angle_gamma   90.00
#
_symmetry.space_group_name_H-M   'P 1'
#
loop_
_entity.id
_entity.type
_entity.pdbx_description
1 polymer ?
#
loop_
_entity_poly.entity_id
_entity_poly.type
_entity_poly.pdbx_seq_one_letter_code
_entity_poly.pdbx_strand_id
1 'polypeptide(L)'
;RPSDAFSTLGFFNDPLLNTTLKGDSLDLANTVIHELTHNTFYASGQAPFNESFAMFVGARGAAAFFRSRGQEAAAARLDAQWEDDKVLASFWSRVIKSLDSAYAAHSASKEARIAARDTVYLRARAALISEIAPALKTISPRYAERVPLDNASLLARRVYASDLDVFDRVYDKEGRDLKRTIGRIISLAKSNQKQPIVALRQWVGADAR
;
A
#
# COMPACT_ATOMS: atom_id res chain seq x y z
N ARG A 1 -18.84 24.83 11.30
CA ARG A 1 -18.25 23.59 11.87
C ARG A 1 -17.12 23.21 10.94
N PRO A 2 -15.85 23.22 11.36
CA PRO A 2 -14.79 22.70 10.50
C PRO A 2 -14.99 21.19 10.41
N SER A 3 -14.93 20.67 9.20
CA SER A 3 -14.96 19.24 8.91
C SER A 3 -13.63 18.65 9.38
N ASP A 4 -13.67 17.63 10.23
CA ASP A 4 -12.49 16.82 10.53
C ASP A 4 -11.93 16.29 9.20
N ALA A 5 -10.60 16.30 9.08
CA ALA A 5 -9.92 15.69 7.95
C ALA A 5 -10.43 14.25 7.81
N PHE A 6 -10.90 13.88 6.62
CA PHE A 6 -11.19 12.50 6.28
C PHE A 6 -9.88 11.73 6.42
N SER A 7 -9.66 11.08 7.57
CA SER A 7 -8.56 10.14 7.75
C SER A 7 -8.83 8.96 6.85
N THR A 8 -7.98 8.80 5.85
CA THR A 8 -8.09 7.68 4.91
C THR A 8 -7.55 6.37 5.48
N LEU A 9 -7.25 6.32 6.78
CA LEU A 9 -6.73 5.15 7.47
C LEU A 9 -5.48 4.58 6.78
N GLY A 10 -4.66 5.44 6.16
CA GLY A 10 -3.44 5.06 5.42
C GLY A 10 -3.62 4.74 3.94
N PHE A 11 -4.83 4.89 3.37
CA PHE A 11 -5.09 4.54 1.97
C PHE A 11 -4.94 5.68 0.94
N PHE A 12 -4.88 6.93 1.40
CA PHE A 12 -4.53 8.07 0.55
C PHE A 12 -3.50 8.94 1.28
N ASN A 13 -2.67 9.65 0.49
CA ASN A 13 -1.94 10.80 0.99
C ASN A 13 -2.98 11.86 1.36
N ASP A 14 -3.33 11.92 2.64
CA ASP A 14 -4.02 13.08 3.17
C ASP A 14 -3.02 14.24 3.03
N PRO A 15 -3.21 15.20 2.10
CA PRO A 15 -2.27 16.30 1.94
C PRO A 15 -2.08 16.97 3.29
N LEU A 16 -0.85 17.40 3.61
CA LEU A 16 -0.52 18.05 4.86
C LEU A 16 -1.35 19.34 5.01
N LEU A 17 -2.54 19.21 5.57
CA LEU A 17 -3.40 20.31 5.97
C LEU A 17 -2.90 20.83 7.31
N ASN A 18 -3.09 22.12 7.56
CA ASN A 18 -2.66 22.79 8.79
C ASN A 18 -3.24 22.13 10.08
N THR A 19 -4.28 21.31 9.95
CA THR A 19 -4.89 20.52 11.02
C THR A 19 -4.18 19.20 11.32
N THR A 20 -3.37 18.67 10.39
CA THR A 20 -2.55 17.44 10.57
C THR A 20 -1.41 17.65 11.56
N LEU A 21 -1.00 18.91 11.78
CA LEU A 21 0.02 19.30 12.78
C LEU A 21 -0.43 19.10 14.24
N LYS A 22 -1.72 18.79 14.49
CA LYS A 22 -2.23 18.35 15.80
C LYS A 22 -2.37 16.82 15.93
N GLY A 23 -2.07 16.07 14.86
CA GLY A 23 -2.22 14.61 14.78
C GLY A 23 -0.97 13.81 15.19
N ASP A 24 -1.14 12.49 15.27
CA ASP A 24 -0.14 11.50 15.68
C ASP A 24 1.20 11.70 14.97
N SER A 25 2.28 11.90 15.75
CA SER A 25 3.63 12.13 15.23
C SER A 25 4.15 10.99 14.34
N LEU A 26 3.57 9.80 14.44
CA LEU A 26 3.94 8.63 13.66
C LEU A 26 3.52 8.79 12.19
N ASP A 27 2.23 9.06 11.94
CA ASP A 27 1.68 9.21 10.60
C ASP A 27 2.32 10.41 9.89
N LEU A 28 2.52 11.52 10.62
CA LEU A 28 3.20 12.70 10.06
C LEU A 28 4.63 12.37 9.61
N ALA A 29 5.40 11.62 10.40
CA ALA A 29 6.76 11.24 10.02
C ALA A 29 6.76 10.32 8.78
N ASN A 30 5.83 9.36 8.73
CA ASN A 30 5.66 8.48 7.57
C ASN A 30 5.34 9.30 6.31
N THR A 31 4.32 10.18 6.36
CA THR A 31 3.94 11.04 5.23
C THR A 31 5.08 11.95 4.78
N VAL A 32 5.78 12.61 5.69
CA VAL A 32 6.92 13.48 5.31
C VAL A 32 8.00 12.68 4.58
N ILE A 33 8.34 11.49 5.08
CA ILE A 33 9.37 10.64 4.46
C ILE A 33 8.88 10.07 3.11
N HIS A 34 7.59 9.73 3.00
CA HIS A 34 6.95 9.32 1.75
C HIS A 34 7.12 10.40 0.67
N GLU A 35 6.73 11.65 0.96
CA GLU A 35 6.85 12.75 0.01
C GLU A 35 8.32 13.09 -0.34
N LEU A 36 9.23 13.00 0.64
CA LEU A 36 10.67 13.12 0.37
C LEU A 36 11.20 12.03 -0.57
N THR A 37 10.59 10.85 -0.55
CA THR A 37 10.95 9.75 -1.46
C THR A 37 10.60 10.10 -2.90
N HIS A 38 9.43 10.67 -3.15
CA HIS A 38 9.06 11.17 -4.48
C HIS A 38 10.02 12.25 -4.99
N ASN A 39 10.50 13.13 -4.11
CA ASN A 39 11.52 14.13 -4.47
C ASN A 39 12.89 13.49 -4.77
N THR A 40 13.19 12.33 -4.19
CA THR A 40 14.47 11.63 -4.35
C THR A 40 14.51 10.81 -5.64
N PHE A 41 13.43 10.11 -5.97
CA PHE A 41 13.33 9.31 -7.19
C PHE A 41 11.89 9.15 -7.65
N TYR A 42 11.70 9.32 -8.96
CA TYR A 42 10.41 9.14 -9.62
C TYR A 42 10.61 8.44 -10.97
N ALA A 43 9.99 7.28 -11.16
CA ALA A 43 9.99 6.57 -12.43
C ALA A 43 8.80 7.05 -13.29
N SER A 44 9.12 7.74 -14.39
CA SER A 44 8.09 8.34 -15.27
C SER A 44 7.13 7.29 -15.83
N GLY A 45 5.82 7.55 -15.72
CA GLY A 45 4.76 6.65 -16.19
C GLY A 45 4.52 5.41 -15.32
N GLN A 46 5.21 5.28 -14.18
CA GLN A 46 5.15 4.10 -13.32
C GLN A 46 4.51 4.41 -11.96
N ALA A 47 3.33 5.03 -11.96
CA ALA A 47 2.65 5.47 -10.74
C ALA A 47 2.53 4.36 -9.67
N PRO A 48 2.08 3.12 -9.97
CA PRO A 48 2.00 2.08 -8.95
C PRO A 48 3.34 1.74 -8.28
N PHE A 49 4.44 1.78 -9.05
CA PHE A 49 5.77 1.58 -8.47
C PHE A 49 6.18 2.76 -7.59
N ASN A 50 5.97 3.99 -8.05
CA ASN A 50 6.36 5.19 -7.31
C ASN A 50 5.64 5.27 -5.95
N GLU A 51 4.33 5.01 -5.93
CA GLU A 51 3.53 4.99 -4.72
C GLU A 51 3.99 3.86 -3.78
N SER A 52 4.11 2.62 -4.28
CA SER A 52 4.57 1.50 -3.45
C SER A 52 5.98 1.70 -2.89
N PHE A 53 6.87 2.33 -3.67
CA PHE A 53 8.22 2.65 -3.21
C PHE A 53 8.19 3.70 -2.11
N ALA A 54 7.42 4.78 -2.29
CA ALA A 54 7.26 5.83 -1.29
C ALA A 54 6.58 5.31 -0.01
N MET A 55 5.59 4.42 -0.12
CA MET A 55 4.98 3.74 1.03
C MET A 55 6.01 2.92 1.83
N PHE A 56 6.83 2.12 1.14
CA PHE A 56 7.87 1.34 1.79
C PHE A 56 8.89 2.23 2.52
N VAL A 57 9.39 3.28 1.86
CA VAL A 57 10.39 4.18 2.45
C VAL A 57 9.78 5.01 3.57
N GLY A 58 8.53 5.47 3.42
CA GLY A 58 7.77 6.16 4.46
C GLY A 58 7.64 5.33 5.73
N ALA A 59 7.14 4.09 5.60
CA ALA A 59 6.92 3.19 6.72
C ALA A 59 8.24 2.80 7.42
N ARG A 60 9.22 2.28 6.66
CA ARG A 60 10.51 1.84 7.22
C ARG A 60 11.35 3.01 7.71
N GLY A 61 11.30 4.15 7.02
CA GLY A 61 12.01 5.37 7.40
C GLY A 61 11.45 5.98 8.66
N ALA A 62 10.13 6.04 8.83
CA ALA A 62 9.52 6.49 10.07
C ALA A 62 9.89 5.58 11.24
N ALA A 63 9.79 4.25 11.07
CA ALA A 63 10.18 3.30 12.11
C ALA A 63 11.66 3.48 12.51
N ALA A 64 12.55 3.64 11.52
CA ALA A 64 13.98 3.91 11.77
C ALA A 64 14.21 5.25 12.49
N PHE A 65 13.46 6.30 12.12
CA PHE A 65 13.54 7.61 12.77
C PHE A 65 13.18 7.52 14.26
N PHE A 66 12.03 6.92 14.60
CA PHE A 66 11.63 6.77 16.01
C PHE A 66 12.58 5.87 16.80
N ARG A 67 13.09 4.81 16.18
CA ARG A 67 14.12 3.94 16.76
C ARG A 67 15.40 4.71 17.12
N SER A 68 15.86 5.59 16.23
CA SER A 68 17.05 6.43 16.47
C SER A 68 16.89 7.40 17.65
N ARG A 69 15.65 7.69 18.05
CA ARG A 69 15.31 8.56 19.19
C ARG A 69 15.06 7.77 20.48
N GLY A 70 15.28 6.45 20.48
CA GLY A 70 15.00 5.58 21.62
C GLY A 70 13.51 5.34 21.85
N GLN A 71 12.65 5.63 20.87
CA GLN A 71 11.20 5.50 20.98
C GLN A 71 10.74 4.15 20.38
N GLU A 72 11.18 3.04 20.97
CA GLU A 72 10.93 1.69 20.43
C GLU A 72 9.44 1.33 20.33
N ALA A 73 8.60 1.78 21.27
CA ALA A 73 7.16 1.53 21.20
C ALA A 73 6.51 2.21 19.98
N ALA A 74 6.97 3.40 19.61
CA ALA A 74 6.54 4.11 18.41
C ALA A 74 7.01 3.40 17.15
N ALA A 75 8.29 2.99 17.11
CA ALA A 75 8.84 2.22 15.99
C ALA A 75 8.10 0.88 15.79
N ALA A 76 7.80 0.15 16.87
CA ALA A 76 7.06 -1.10 16.82
C ALA A 76 5.62 -0.92 16.32
N ARG A 77 4.97 0.21 16.64
CA ARG A 77 3.64 0.54 16.10
C ARG A 77 3.69 0.79 14.59
N LEU A 78 4.69 1.52 14.10
CA LEU A 78 4.92 1.75 12.67
C LEU A 78 5.23 0.44 11.92
N ASP A 79 6.05 -0.43 12.51
CA ASP A 79 6.32 -1.75 11.94
C ASP A 79 5.04 -2.60 11.88
N ALA A 80 4.15 -2.50 12.88
CA ALA A 80 2.85 -3.20 12.87
C ALA A 80 1.87 -2.62 11.85
N GLN A 81 1.82 -1.28 11.67
CA GLN A 81 1.03 -0.63 10.62
C GLN A 81 1.48 -1.09 9.24
N TRP A 82 2.79 -1.18 8.99
CA TRP A 82 3.33 -1.69 7.73
C TRP A 82 2.92 -3.14 7.43
N GLU A 83 2.85 -4.00 8.45
CA GLU A 83 2.34 -5.36 8.27
C GLU A 83 0.86 -5.37 7.86
N ASP A 84 0.03 -4.52 8.46
CA ASP A 84 -1.38 -4.36 8.09
C ASP A 84 -1.53 -3.85 6.64
N ASP A 85 -0.71 -2.87 6.24
CA ASP A 85 -0.70 -2.33 4.88
C ASP A 85 -0.40 -3.42 3.85
N LYS A 86 0.60 -4.28 4.10
CA LYS A 86 0.92 -5.41 3.22
C LYS A 86 -0.22 -6.42 3.13
N VAL A 87 -0.87 -6.74 4.25
CA VAL A 87 -2.02 -7.66 4.28
C VAL A 87 -3.16 -7.10 3.43
N LEU A 88 -3.50 -5.83 3.60
CA LEU A 88 -4.57 -5.18 2.86
C LEU A 88 -4.23 -4.99 1.38
N ALA A 89 -3.01 -4.56 1.05
CA ALA A 89 -2.51 -4.46 -0.31
C ALA A 89 -2.66 -5.78 -1.08
N SER A 90 -2.21 -6.87 -0.45
CA SER A 90 -2.32 -8.22 -1.00
C SER A 90 -3.79 -8.63 -1.22
N PHE A 91 -4.66 -8.34 -0.25
CA PHE A 91 -6.09 -8.60 -0.36
C PHE A 91 -6.74 -7.82 -1.51
N TRP A 92 -6.55 -6.50 -1.58
CA TRP A 92 -7.13 -5.66 -2.61
C TRP A 92 -6.63 -6.03 -4.01
N SER A 93 -5.36 -6.40 -4.16
CA SER A 93 -4.81 -6.91 -5.41
C SER A 93 -5.58 -8.15 -5.91
N ARG A 94 -5.93 -9.08 -5.02
CA ARG A 94 -6.75 -10.26 -5.39
C ARG A 94 -8.17 -9.88 -5.78
N VAL A 95 -8.79 -8.94 -5.06
CA VAL A 95 -10.15 -8.46 -5.38
C VAL A 95 -10.17 -7.79 -6.76
N ILE A 96 -9.20 -6.91 -7.05
CA ILE A 96 -9.08 -6.23 -8.34
C ILE A 96 -8.87 -7.23 -9.47
N LYS A 97 -7.98 -8.23 -9.31
CA LYS A 97 -7.79 -9.30 -10.30
C LYS A 97 -9.07 -10.12 -10.55
N SER A 98 -9.84 -10.37 -9.50
CA SER A 98 -11.12 -11.07 -9.60
C SER A 98 -12.16 -10.25 -10.36
N LEU A 99 -12.20 -8.92 -10.15
CA LEU A 99 -13.06 -8.01 -10.90
C LEU A 99 -12.65 -7.92 -12.38
N ASP A 100 -11.36 -7.77 -12.66
CA ASP A 100 -10.85 -7.74 -14.04
C ASP A 100 -11.25 -9.02 -14.79
N SER A 101 -11.12 -10.18 -14.14
CA SER A 101 -11.51 -11.48 -14.70
C SER A 101 -13.03 -11.59 -14.90
N ALA A 102 -13.83 -11.15 -13.92
CA ALA A 102 -15.29 -11.14 -14.01
C ALA A 102 -15.79 -10.22 -15.15
N TYR A 103 -15.17 -9.05 -15.33
CA TYR A 103 -15.53 -8.14 -16.40
C TYR A 103 -15.13 -8.66 -17.78
N ALA A 104 -13.95 -9.29 -17.90
CA ALA A 104 -13.51 -9.90 -19.15
C ALA A 104 -14.42 -11.06 -19.59
N ALA A 105 -14.83 -11.91 -18.65
CA ALA A 105 -15.70 -13.06 -18.92
C ALA A 105 -17.12 -12.67 -19.39
N HIS A 106 -17.58 -11.47 -19.03
CA HIS A 106 -18.92 -10.98 -19.36
C HIS A 106 -18.90 -9.73 -20.27
N SER A 107 -17.87 -9.59 -21.10
CA SER A 107 -17.63 -8.38 -21.92
C SER A 107 -18.84 -7.93 -22.77
N ALA A 108 -19.67 -8.86 -23.24
CA ALA A 108 -20.81 -8.59 -24.12
C ALA A 108 -22.11 -8.18 -23.40
N SER A 109 -22.23 -8.33 -22.07
CA SER A 109 -23.45 -7.99 -21.33
C SER A 109 -23.15 -7.10 -20.13
N LYS A 110 -23.81 -5.95 -20.07
CA LYS A 110 -23.70 -5.02 -18.93
C LYS A 110 -24.33 -5.64 -17.68
N GLU A 111 -25.46 -6.30 -17.83
CA GLU A 111 -26.25 -6.91 -16.76
C GLU A 111 -25.44 -8.07 -16.13
N ALA A 112 -24.83 -8.92 -16.96
CA ALA A 112 -23.97 -9.99 -16.47
C ALA A 112 -22.71 -9.46 -15.76
N ARG A 113 -22.09 -8.36 -16.24
CA ARG A 113 -20.97 -7.71 -15.54
C ARG A 113 -21.36 -7.18 -14.17
N ILE A 114 -22.54 -6.59 -14.04
CA ILE A 114 -23.05 -6.08 -12.77
C ILE A 114 -23.26 -7.24 -11.79
N ALA A 115 -23.93 -8.31 -12.21
CA ALA A 115 -24.15 -9.49 -11.36
C ALA A 115 -22.83 -10.16 -10.92
N ALA A 116 -21.87 -10.27 -11.83
CA ALA A 116 -20.55 -10.84 -11.53
C ALA A 116 -19.75 -9.95 -10.55
N ARG A 117 -19.77 -8.62 -10.74
CA ARG A 117 -19.18 -7.65 -9.81
C ARG A 117 -19.78 -7.79 -8.42
N ASP A 118 -21.09 -7.84 -8.31
CA ASP A 118 -21.78 -7.93 -7.02
C ASP A 118 -21.42 -9.24 -6.30
N THR A 119 -21.25 -10.33 -7.05
CA THR A 119 -20.71 -11.59 -6.52
C THR A 119 -19.29 -11.43 -5.98
N VAL A 120 -18.40 -10.73 -6.69
CA VAL A 120 -17.04 -10.46 -6.23
C VAL A 120 -17.05 -9.58 -4.97
N TYR A 121 -17.90 -8.55 -4.91
CA TYR A 121 -18.03 -7.69 -3.73
C TYR A 121 -18.55 -8.44 -2.51
N LEU A 122 -19.55 -9.30 -2.66
CA LEU A 122 -20.06 -10.12 -1.56
C LEU A 122 -18.96 -11.04 -1.01
N ARG A 123 -18.20 -11.72 -1.88
CA ARG A 123 -17.07 -12.57 -1.47
C ARG A 123 -15.96 -11.75 -0.80
N ALA A 124 -15.64 -10.57 -1.36
CA ALA A 124 -14.65 -9.67 -0.79
C ALA A 124 -15.06 -9.19 0.60
N ARG A 125 -16.32 -8.78 0.80
CA ARG A 125 -16.83 -8.38 2.12
C ARG A 125 -16.72 -9.51 3.13
N ALA A 126 -17.14 -10.72 2.74
CA ALA A 126 -17.07 -11.89 3.61
C ALA A 126 -15.62 -12.16 4.04
N ALA A 127 -14.69 -12.31 3.09
CA ALA A 127 -13.27 -12.54 3.38
C ALA A 127 -12.64 -11.40 4.18
N LEU A 128 -13.00 -10.15 3.89
CA LEU A 128 -12.49 -8.99 4.64
C LEU A 128 -12.88 -9.06 6.12
N ILE A 129 -14.10 -9.51 6.43
CA ILE A 129 -14.58 -9.66 7.81
C ILE A 129 -14.03 -10.92 8.48
N SER A 130 -14.08 -12.07 7.80
CA SER A 130 -13.79 -13.37 8.42
C SER A 130 -12.30 -13.75 8.43
N GLU A 131 -11.51 -13.22 7.49
CA GLU A 131 -10.10 -13.61 7.31
C GLU A 131 -9.15 -12.44 7.53
N ILE A 132 -9.44 -11.29 6.92
CA ILE A 132 -8.49 -10.17 6.91
C ILE A 132 -8.58 -9.36 8.21
N ALA A 133 -9.76 -8.91 8.63
CA ALA A 133 -9.91 -8.09 9.83
C ALA A 133 -9.31 -8.73 11.10
N PRO A 134 -9.45 -10.04 11.35
CA PRO A 134 -8.81 -10.69 12.50
C PRO A 134 -7.28 -10.75 12.43
N ALA A 135 -6.69 -10.62 11.23
CA ALA A 135 -5.25 -10.63 11.02
C ALA A 135 -4.60 -9.24 11.19
N LEU A 136 -5.39 -8.17 11.18
CA LEU A 136 -4.90 -6.79 11.34
C LEU A 136 -4.59 -6.48 12.81
N LYS A 137 -3.47 -5.81 13.06
CA LYS A 137 -2.95 -5.52 14.40
C LYS A 137 -3.30 -4.12 14.88
N THR A 138 -3.35 -3.17 13.97
CA THR A 138 -3.45 -1.73 14.25
C THR A 138 -4.74 -1.12 13.71
N ILE A 139 -5.34 -1.75 12.70
CA ILE A 139 -6.59 -1.32 12.08
C ILE A 139 -7.78 -1.94 12.81
N SER A 140 -8.76 -1.11 13.17
CA SER A 140 -9.98 -1.57 13.85
C SER A 140 -10.77 -2.54 12.95
N PRO A 141 -11.30 -3.66 13.49
CA PRO A 141 -12.17 -4.56 12.72
C PRO A 141 -13.41 -3.87 12.11
N ARG A 142 -13.88 -2.75 12.70
CA ARG A 142 -14.97 -1.94 12.13
C ARG A 142 -14.64 -1.37 10.74
N TYR A 143 -13.38 -1.27 10.38
CA TYR A 143 -12.95 -0.95 9.02
C TYR A 143 -13.55 -1.93 8.01
N ALA A 144 -13.48 -3.23 8.30
CA ALA A 144 -13.92 -4.28 7.37
C ALA A 144 -15.42 -4.21 7.07
N GLU A 145 -16.21 -3.78 8.06
CA GLU A 145 -17.65 -3.57 7.94
C GLU A 145 -18.00 -2.35 7.10
N ARG A 146 -17.18 -1.29 7.19
CA ARG A 146 -17.52 0.05 6.68
C ARG A 146 -16.83 0.43 5.39
N VAL A 147 -15.72 -0.21 5.04
CA VAL A 147 -14.95 0.18 3.85
C VAL A 147 -15.82 0.06 2.60
N PRO A 148 -15.96 1.12 1.79
CA PRO A 148 -16.73 1.06 0.55
C PRO A 148 -16.16 0.01 -0.41
N LEU A 149 -17.05 -0.81 -0.97
CA LEU A 149 -16.74 -1.73 -2.06
C LEU A 149 -17.43 -1.23 -3.32
N ASP A 150 -16.72 -0.37 -4.03
CA ASP A 150 -17.16 0.20 -5.29
C ASP A 150 -15.97 0.36 -6.24
N ASN A 151 -16.25 0.52 -7.54
CA ASN A 151 -15.21 0.56 -8.57
C ASN A 151 -14.26 1.76 -8.41
N ALA A 152 -14.75 2.92 -7.96
CA ALA A 152 -13.93 4.12 -7.83
C ALA A 152 -12.94 3.96 -6.65
N SER A 153 -13.46 3.52 -5.50
CA SER A 153 -12.68 3.18 -4.31
C SER A 153 -11.62 2.12 -4.57
N LEU A 154 -11.93 1.11 -5.38
CA LEU A 154 -10.98 0.05 -5.74
C LEU A 154 -9.98 0.49 -6.80
N LEU A 155 -10.37 1.33 -7.75
CA LEU A 155 -9.46 1.87 -8.76
C LEU A 155 -8.43 2.79 -8.12
N ALA A 156 -8.84 3.63 -7.17
CA ALA A 156 -7.92 4.41 -6.36
C ALA A 156 -6.91 3.49 -5.65
N ARG A 157 -7.40 2.44 -4.96
CA ARG A 157 -6.56 1.41 -4.30
C ARG A 157 -5.72 0.56 -5.25
N ARG A 158 -5.95 0.59 -6.56
CA ARG A 158 -5.08 -0.10 -7.54
C ARG A 158 -3.79 0.66 -7.77
N VAL A 159 -3.85 1.99 -7.69
CA VAL A 159 -2.70 2.89 -7.87
C VAL A 159 -1.82 2.86 -6.63
N TYR A 160 -2.41 2.73 -5.45
CA TYR A 160 -1.71 2.68 -4.18
C TYR A 160 -1.50 1.23 -3.73
N ALA A 161 -0.26 0.85 -3.42
CA ALA A 161 0.05 -0.42 -2.74
C ALA A 161 -0.04 -1.72 -3.57
N SER A 162 0.59 -1.78 -4.74
CA SER A 162 0.90 -3.07 -5.38
C SER A 162 2.26 -3.61 -4.95
N ASP A 163 2.37 -4.91 -4.69
CA ASP A 163 3.64 -5.63 -4.49
C ASP A 163 4.50 -5.13 -3.32
N LEU A 164 3.87 -4.62 -2.25
CA LEU A 164 4.59 -4.12 -1.06
C LEU A 164 5.55 -5.16 -0.45
N ASP A 165 5.21 -6.46 -0.55
CA ASP A 165 6.06 -7.55 -0.05
C ASP A 165 7.39 -7.67 -0.81
N VAL A 166 7.41 -7.28 -2.10
CA VAL A 166 8.64 -7.30 -2.91
C VAL A 166 9.67 -6.33 -2.34
N PHE A 167 9.24 -5.15 -1.88
CA PHE A 167 10.13 -4.15 -1.28
C PHE A 167 10.75 -4.66 0.02
N ASP A 168 9.97 -5.34 0.87
CA ASP A 168 10.48 -5.97 2.09
C ASP A 168 11.48 -7.10 1.79
N ARG A 169 11.26 -7.88 0.73
CA ARG A 169 12.26 -8.90 0.31
C ARG A 169 13.56 -8.25 -0.15
N VAL A 170 13.51 -7.08 -0.78
CA VAL A 170 14.73 -6.30 -1.07
C VAL A 170 15.38 -5.82 0.22
N TYR A 171 14.59 -5.34 1.17
CA TYR A 171 15.05 -4.91 2.48
C TYR A 171 15.79 -6.02 3.24
N ASP A 172 15.20 -7.22 3.31
CA ASP A 172 15.82 -8.38 3.96
C ASP A 172 17.11 -8.82 3.24
N LYS A 173 17.12 -8.89 1.91
CA LYS A 173 18.32 -9.27 1.14
C LYS A 173 19.46 -8.26 1.25
N GLU A 174 19.15 -6.99 1.45
CA GLU A 174 20.14 -5.92 1.70
C GLU A 174 20.50 -5.82 3.20
N GLY A 175 20.14 -6.81 4.01
CA GLY A 175 20.54 -6.91 5.42
C GLY A 175 19.80 -5.94 6.34
N ARG A 176 18.58 -5.53 5.96
CA ARG A 176 17.75 -4.54 6.67
C ARG A 176 18.41 -3.16 6.82
N ASP A 177 19.33 -2.82 5.93
CA ASP A 177 19.91 -1.48 5.80
C ASP A 177 19.06 -0.65 4.84
N LEU A 178 18.27 0.27 5.38
CA LEU A 178 17.31 1.05 4.60
C LEU A 178 17.99 1.88 3.50
N LYS A 179 19.19 2.43 3.76
CA LYS A 179 19.92 3.24 2.79
C LYS A 179 20.40 2.38 1.61
N ARG A 180 20.94 1.20 1.89
CA ARG A 180 21.33 0.23 0.85
C ARG A 180 20.13 -0.23 0.04
N THR A 181 19.02 -0.55 0.71
CA THR A 181 17.77 -0.95 0.06
C THR A 181 17.22 0.11 -0.88
N ILE A 182 17.16 1.38 -0.46
CA ILE A 182 16.75 2.50 -1.32
C ILE A 182 17.66 2.58 -2.56
N GLY A 183 18.98 2.54 -2.37
CA GLY A 183 19.94 2.54 -3.48
C GLY A 183 19.74 1.37 -4.45
N ARG A 184 19.48 0.17 -3.91
CA ARG A 184 19.19 -1.03 -4.70
C ARG A 184 17.92 -0.89 -5.52
N ILE A 185 16.81 -0.47 -4.90
CA ILE A 185 15.52 -0.29 -5.57
C ILE A 185 15.65 0.72 -6.70
N ILE A 186 16.29 1.87 -6.47
CA ILE A 186 16.52 2.89 -7.50
C ILE A 186 17.36 2.33 -8.64
N SER A 187 18.42 1.57 -8.34
CA SER A 187 19.27 0.94 -9.36
C SER A 187 18.49 -0.05 -10.23
N LEU A 188 17.65 -0.90 -9.63
CA LEU A 188 16.79 -1.85 -10.34
C LEU A 188 15.70 -1.14 -11.16
N ALA A 189 15.10 -0.09 -10.61
CA ALA A 189 14.12 0.70 -11.33
C ALA A 189 14.73 1.40 -12.56
N LYS A 190 15.98 1.87 -12.46
CA LYS A 190 16.73 2.45 -13.58
C LYS A 190 17.13 1.42 -14.63
N SER A 191 17.38 0.17 -14.26
CA SER A 191 17.72 -0.88 -15.23
C SER A 191 16.53 -1.34 -16.08
N ASN A 192 15.29 -1.17 -15.58
CA ASN A 192 14.07 -1.41 -16.34
C ASN A 192 13.00 -0.33 -16.08
N GLN A 193 13.20 0.86 -16.65
CA GLN A 193 12.33 2.01 -16.42
C GLN A 193 10.87 1.79 -16.87
N LYS A 194 10.65 0.89 -17.83
CA LYS A 194 9.29 0.57 -18.33
C LYS A 194 8.52 -0.36 -17.40
N GLN A 195 9.22 -1.17 -16.60
CA GLN A 195 8.63 -2.14 -15.69
C GLN A 195 9.51 -2.30 -14.44
N PRO A 196 9.67 -1.25 -13.61
CA PRO A 196 10.60 -1.25 -12.49
C PRO A 196 10.26 -2.33 -11.45
N ILE A 197 8.96 -2.55 -11.18
CA ILE A 197 8.52 -3.60 -10.24
C ILE A 197 8.89 -5.01 -10.72
N VAL A 198 8.94 -5.25 -12.03
CA VAL A 198 9.36 -6.55 -12.60
C VAL A 198 10.85 -6.78 -12.35
N ALA A 199 11.69 -5.75 -12.48
CA ALA A 199 13.10 -5.84 -12.14
C ALA A 199 13.32 -6.16 -10.65
N LEU A 200 12.51 -5.56 -9.77
CA LEU A 200 12.52 -5.88 -8.33
C LEU A 200 12.14 -7.35 -8.09
N ARG A 201 11.02 -7.81 -8.66
CA ARG A 201 10.55 -9.21 -8.55
C ARG A 201 11.62 -10.21 -9.00
N GLN A 202 12.21 -9.98 -10.18
CA GLN A 202 13.28 -10.83 -10.72
C GLN A 202 14.49 -10.88 -9.78
N TRP A 203 14.92 -9.74 -9.25
CA TRP A 203 16.06 -9.67 -8.34
C TRP A 203 15.80 -10.38 -7.00
N VAL A 204 14.58 -10.27 -6.47
CA VAL A 204 14.20 -11.01 -5.24
C VAL A 204 13.94 -12.49 -5.51
N GLY A 205 13.86 -12.94 -6.76
CA GLY A 205 13.54 -14.32 -7.13
C GLY A 205 12.05 -14.65 -7.01
N ALA A 206 11.17 -13.65 -7.14
CA ALA A 206 9.74 -13.85 -7.24
C ALA A 206 9.34 -13.99 -8.71
N ASP A 207 8.40 -14.90 -9.02
CA ASP A 207 7.89 -15.10 -10.38
C ASP A 207 7.48 -13.75 -11.01
N ALA A 208 7.95 -13.50 -12.24
CA ALA A 208 7.46 -12.39 -13.06
C ALA A 208 6.05 -12.75 -13.58
N ARG A 209 5.01 -12.59 -12.75
CA ARG A 209 3.61 -12.71 -13.18
C ARG A 209 2.99 -11.35 -13.47
#